data_AF-A0A7H4MUD7-F1
#
_entry.id   AF-A0A7H4MUD7-F1
#
_cell.length_a   1.000
_cell.length_b   1.000
_cell.length_c   1.000
_cell.angle_alpha   90.00
_cell.angle_beta   90.00
_cell.angle_gamma   90.00
#
_symmetry.space_group_name_H-M   'P 1'
#
loop_
_entity.id
_entity.type
_entity.pdbx_description
1 polymer ?
#
loop_
_entity_poly.entity_id
_entity_poly.type
_entity_poly.pdbx_seq_one_letter_code
_entity_poly.pdbx_strand_id
1 'polypeptide(L)'
;MESNEQKLTELRTTLRHHEYLYHVMDTPEIPDAEYDRLMRELRELEAQHPELITPDSPTQRVGAAPLASFSQIRHEVPMLSLDNVFDEESFLAFNKRVQDRLKNTDNLTYCCELKLDGLAVSILYENGLLVQAATRGDGTTGEDITSNVRTIRAIPLKLRGDNIPQRLEVRGEVFLPQAGFEKINEEARRTGGKVFANPRNAAAGSLRQLDPRITAKRPLTFFCYGVGVLEGGELPASHSARLQQFKSWGLPVSERVKLCHTPEEVLTYYRQVEEDRPKLGLISTAWSSRSIRWRCRNSLAS
;
A
#
# COMPACT_ATOMS: atom_id res chain seq x y z
N MET A 1 31.75 -17.29 -18.72
CA MET A 1 30.81 -16.21 -19.05
C MET A 1 29.47 -16.62 -18.47
N GLU A 2 28.88 -15.80 -17.60
CA GLU A 2 27.49 -15.98 -17.19
C GLU A 2 26.58 -15.95 -18.42
N SER A 3 25.56 -16.81 -18.41
CA SER A 3 24.50 -16.81 -19.41
C SER A 3 23.69 -15.50 -19.31
N ASN A 4 23.06 -15.09 -20.41
CA ASN A 4 22.20 -13.89 -20.40
C ASN A 4 21.00 -14.05 -19.44
N GLU A 5 20.53 -15.28 -19.23
CA GLU A 5 19.51 -15.62 -18.22
C GLU A 5 19.98 -15.33 -16.79
N GLN A 6 21.22 -15.70 -16.46
CA GLN A 6 21.82 -15.41 -15.15
C GLN A 6 21.95 -13.90 -14.94
N LYS A 7 22.50 -13.17 -15.92
CA LYS A 7 22.63 -11.71 -15.86
C LYS A 7 21.28 -11.00 -15.68
N LEU A 8 20.26 -11.42 -16.43
CA LEU A 8 18.90 -10.88 -16.27
C LEU A 8 18.36 -11.16 -14.87
N THR A 9 18.58 -12.37 -14.35
CA THR A 9 18.16 -12.76 -13.00
C THR A 9 18.83 -11.92 -11.93
N GLU A 10 20.13 -11.70 -12.05
CA GLU A 10 20.92 -10.87 -11.13
C GLU A 10 20.48 -9.41 -11.18
N LEU A 11 20.38 -8.80 -12.37
CA LEU A 11 19.90 -7.42 -12.52
C LEU A 11 18.51 -7.23 -11.93
N ARG A 12 17.58 -8.15 -12.21
CA ARG A 12 16.21 -8.11 -11.64
C ARG A 12 16.24 -8.23 -10.12
N THR A 13 17.09 -9.11 -9.57
CA THR A 13 17.20 -9.31 -8.12
C THR A 13 17.79 -8.08 -7.43
N THR A 14 18.87 -7.53 -7.97
CA THR A 14 19.53 -6.31 -7.47
C THR A 14 18.60 -5.10 -7.52
N LEU A 15 17.90 -4.89 -8.64
CA LEU A 15 16.94 -3.79 -8.76
C LEU A 15 15.79 -3.92 -7.76
N ARG A 16 15.22 -5.12 -7.58
CA ARG A 16 14.16 -5.34 -6.57
C ARG A 16 14.65 -5.12 -5.15
N HIS A 17 15.89 -5.51 -4.86
CA HIS A 17 16.51 -5.26 -3.57
C HIS A 17 16.63 -3.76 -3.28
N HIS A 18 17.11 -2.97 -4.24
CA HIS A 18 17.21 -1.52 -4.07
C HIS A 18 15.85 -0.81 -4.10
N GLU A 19 14.86 -1.29 -4.89
CA GLU A 19 13.47 -0.80 -4.80
C GLU A 19 12.91 -1.00 -3.38
N TYR A 20 13.16 -2.15 -2.75
CA TYR A 20 12.76 -2.41 -1.37
C TYR A 20 13.44 -1.46 -0.38
N LEU A 21 14.76 -1.33 -0.44
CA LEU A 21 15.49 -0.48 0.48
C LEU A 21 15.05 0.98 0.38
N TYR A 22 14.87 1.47 -0.86
CA TYR A 22 14.46 2.83 -1.13
C TYR A 22 13.00 3.09 -0.71
N HIS A 23 12.05 2.22 -1.09
CA HIS A 23 10.62 2.51 -0.92
C HIS A 23 9.98 1.93 0.35
N VAL A 24 10.58 0.91 0.97
CA VAL A 24 10.01 0.20 2.12
C VAL A 24 10.83 0.42 3.39
N MET A 25 12.15 0.47 3.27
CA MET A 25 13.04 0.66 4.42
C MET A 25 13.47 2.10 4.63
N ASP A 26 13.32 2.96 3.61
CA ASP A 26 13.82 4.34 3.61
C ASP A 26 15.33 4.44 3.95
N THR A 27 16.10 3.43 3.52
CA THR A 27 17.55 3.30 3.75
C THR A 27 18.26 2.87 2.46
N PRO A 28 18.31 3.73 1.43
CA PRO A 28 18.95 3.39 0.16
C PRO A 28 20.46 3.17 0.34
N GLU A 29 20.98 2.09 -0.25
CA GLU A 29 22.41 1.75 -0.23
C GLU A 29 23.20 2.34 -1.41
N ILE A 30 22.50 2.61 -2.53
CA ILE A 30 23.10 3.15 -3.75
C ILE A 30 22.46 4.49 -4.13
N PRO A 31 23.19 5.41 -4.79
CA PRO A 31 22.62 6.63 -5.33
C PRO A 31 21.63 6.35 -6.48
N ASP A 32 20.67 7.26 -6.68
CA ASP A 32 19.68 7.18 -7.77
C ASP A 32 20.32 6.98 -9.15
N ALA A 33 21.46 7.62 -9.41
CA ALA A 33 22.18 7.51 -10.67
C ALA A 33 22.66 6.08 -10.96
N GLU A 34 23.00 5.31 -9.92
CA GLU A 34 23.44 3.93 -10.05
C GLU A 34 22.25 2.99 -10.27
N TYR A 35 21.13 3.23 -9.57
CA TYR A 35 19.88 2.53 -9.84
C TYR A 35 19.43 2.72 -11.29
N ASP A 36 19.49 3.96 -11.79
CA ASP A 36 19.15 4.28 -13.17
C ASP A 36 20.08 3.61 -14.19
N ARG A 37 21.38 3.45 -13.84
CA ARG A 37 22.35 2.70 -14.65
C ARG A 37 21.95 1.24 -14.78
N LEU A 38 21.66 0.57 -13.65
CA LEU A 38 21.23 -0.83 -13.61
C LEU A 38 19.91 -1.04 -14.36
N MET A 39 18.97 -0.09 -14.25
CA MET A 39 17.69 -0.13 -14.97
C MET A 39 17.88 0.02 -16.48
N ARG A 40 18.81 0.87 -16.94
CA ARG A 40 19.16 0.97 -18.37
C ARG A 40 19.77 -0.32 -18.87
N GLU A 41 20.70 -0.89 -18.12
CA GLU A 41 21.35 -2.17 -18.45
C GLU A 41 20.33 -3.31 -18.59
N LEU A 42 19.38 -3.42 -17.65
CA LEU A 42 18.30 -4.41 -17.73
C LEU A 42 17.43 -4.20 -18.99
N ARG A 43 17.07 -2.95 -19.32
CA ARG A 43 16.27 -2.65 -20.52
C ARG A 43 17.00 -3.01 -21.81
N GLU A 44 18.30 -2.69 -21.89
CA GLU A 44 19.12 -3.03 -23.05
C GLU A 44 19.22 -4.54 -23.25
N LEU A 45 19.42 -5.29 -22.16
CA LEU A 45 19.52 -6.74 -22.22
C LEU A 45 18.17 -7.40 -22.58
N GLU A 46 17.06 -6.90 -22.04
CA GLU A 46 15.72 -7.35 -22.40
C GLU A 46 15.34 -7.01 -23.85
N ALA A 47 15.83 -5.89 -24.39
CA ALA A 47 15.62 -5.55 -25.79
C ALA A 47 16.39 -6.49 -26.74
N GLN A 48 17.56 -6.99 -26.31
CA GLN A 48 18.34 -7.98 -27.05
C GLN A 48 17.78 -9.41 -26.93
N HIS A 49 17.07 -9.70 -25.83
CA HIS A 49 16.47 -10.99 -25.53
C HIS A 49 14.98 -10.89 -25.14
N PRO A 50 14.09 -10.52 -26.09
CA PRO A 50 12.66 -10.34 -25.81
C PRO A 50 11.98 -11.60 -25.25
N GLU A 51 12.47 -12.78 -25.62
CA GLU A 51 12.01 -14.09 -25.16
C GLU A 51 12.23 -14.33 -23.65
N LEU A 52 13.15 -13.57 -23.03
CA LEU A 52 13.48 -13.68 -21.61
C LEU A 52 12.77 -12.63 -20.74
N ILE A 53 11.92 -11.77 -21.33
CA ILE A 53 11.13 -10.77 -20.61
C ILE A 53 10.07 -11.48 -19.77
N THR A 54 10.02 -11.14 -18.48
CA THR A 54 9.05 -11.70 -17.52
C THR A 54 8.05 -10.63 -17.09
N PRO A 55 6.77 -10.97 -16.85
CA PRO A 55 5.74 -10.00 -16.46
C PRO A 55 6.00 -9.25 -15.14
N ASP A 56 6.88 -9.77 -14.29
CA ASP A 56 7.29 -9.21 -13.00
C ASP A 56 8.66 -8.51 -13.05
N SER A 57 9.23 -8.35 -14.25
CA SER A 57 10.47 -7.59 -14.42
C SER A 57 10.26 -6.12 -14.04
N PRO A 58 11.22 -5.47 -13.36
CA PRO A 58 11.14 -4.05 -12.99
C PRO A 58 10.86 -3.09 -14.16
N THR A 59 11.17 -3.51 -15.40
CA THR A 59 10.92 -2.74 -16.63
C THR A 59 9.45 -2.75 -17.06
N GLN A 60 8.67 -3.75 -16.65
CA GLN A 60 7.30 -4.02 -17.12
C GLN A 60 6.22 -3.31 -16.29
N ARG A 61 6.61 -2.34 -15.46
CA ARG A 61 5.66 -1.60 -14.60
C ARG A 61 4.66 -0.74 -15.38
N VAL A 62 5.02 -0.25 -16.56
CA VAL A 62 4.17 0.62 -17.38
C VAL A 62 3.78 -0.13 -18.65
N GLY A 63 2.49 -0.51 -18.75
CA GLY A 63 1.95 -1.14 -19.95
C GLY A 63 1.93 -0.22 -21.18
N ALA A 64 1.78 -0.81 -22.37
CA ALA A 64 1.94 -0.08 -23.64
C ALA A 64 0.69 0.69 -24.11
N ALA A 65 -0.52 0.14 -23.92
CA ALA A 65 -1.77 0.71 -24.47
C ALA A 65 -2.69 1.24 -23.36
N PRO A 66 -3.33 2.41 -23.56
CA PRO A 66 -4.43 2.87 -22.71
C PRO A 66 -5.60 1.89 -22.72
N LEU A 67 -6.28 1.78 -21.58
CA LEU A 67 -7.53 1.03 -21.46
C LEU A 67 -8.68 1.82 -22.12
N ALA A 68 -9.63 1.13 -22.74
CA ALA A 68 -10.85 1.76 -23.24
C ALA A 68 -11.80 2.16 -22.08
N SER A 69 -11.86 1.31 -21.04
CA SER A 69 -12.63 1.52 -19.82
C SER A 69 -12.11 0.60 -18.71
N PHE A 70 -12.52 0.85 -17.46
CA PHE A 70 -12.24 -0.04 -16.35
C PHE A 70 -13.28 -1.17 -16.29
N SER A 71 -12.82 -2.42 -16.22
CA SER A 71 -13.65 -3.57 -15.89
C SER A 71 -14.01 -3.57 -14.39
N GLN A 72 -15.07 -4.29 -14.03
CA GLN A 72 -15.44 -4.48 -12.64
C GLN A 72 -14.85 -5.78 -12.09
N ILE A 73 -14.39 -5.73 -10.85
CA ILE A 73 -13.90 -6.88 -10.09
C ILE A 73 -14.77 -7.04 -8.86
N ARG A 74 -15.32 -8.23 -8.67
CA ARG A 74 -15.99 -8.60 -7.43
C ARG A 74 -14.96 -9.10 -6.42
N HIS A 75 -14.94 -8.53 -5.23
CA HIS A 75 -14.08 -8.98 -4.14
C HIS A 75 -14.60 -10.31 -3.60
N GLU A 76 -13.71 -11.31 -3.49
CA GLU A 76 -14.04 -12.63 -2.92
C GLU A 76 -14.40 -12.52 -1.43
N VAL A 77 -13.68 -11.66 -0.72
CA VAL A 77 -14.00 -11.26 0.66
C VAL A 77 -14.46 -9.81 0.65
N PRO A 78 -15.64 -9.44 1.19
CA PRO A 78 -16.06 -8.04 1.22
C PRO A 78 -15.04 -7.11 1.90
N MET A 79 -14.85 -5.93 1.32
CA MET A 79 -14.06 -4.84 1.89
C MET A 79 -14.94 -3.95 2.76
N LEU A 80 -14.85 -4.14 4.08
CA LEU A 80 -15.58 -3.35 5.06
C LEU A 80 -15.04 -1.92 5.20
N SER A 81 -15.93 -0.99 5.50
CA SER A 81 -15.56 0.33 6.02
C SER A 81 -15.29 0.29 7.52
N LEU A 82 -14.72 1.37 8.04
CA LEU A 82 -14.57 1.57 9.48
C LEU A 82 -15.63 2.57 9.97
N ASP A 83 -16.25 2.24 11.09
CA ASP A 83 -17.00 3.21 11.88
C ASP A 83 -16.03 4.22 12.51
N ASN A 84 -16.52 5.42 12.81
CA ASN A 84 -15.71 6.50 13.35
C ASN A 84 -16.24 6.92 14.73
N VAL A 85 -15.33 7.25 15.63
CA VAL A 85 -15.58 8.00 16.87
C VAL A 85 -14.98 9.41 16.77
N PHE A 86 -15.52 10.40 17.45
CA PHE A 86 -15.12 11.81 17.25
C PHE A 86 -14.44 12.43 18.47
N ASP A 87 -14.46 11.74 19.59
CA ASP A 87 -13.99 12.18 20.90
C ASP A 87 -13.50 10.99 21.73
N GLU A 88 -12.74 11.30 22.80
CA GLU A 88 -12.13 10.28 23.67
C GLU A 88 -13.20 9.47 24.43
N GLU A 89 -14.30 10.09 24.84
CA GLU A 89 -15.40 9.42 25.54
C GLU A 89 -16.06 8.32 24.68
N SER A 90 -16.30 8.63 23.40
CA SER A 90 -16.83 7.71 22.40
C SER A 90 -15.87 6.53 22.15
N PHE A 91 -14.55 6.78 22.17
CA PHE A 91 -13.55 5.71 22.10
C PHE A 91 -13.59 4.82 23.35
N LEU A 92 -13.64 5.40 24.55
CA LEU A 92 -13.73 4.64 25.80
C LEU A 92 -15.02 3.82 25.86
N ALA A 93 -16.15 4.38 25.38
CA ALA A 93 -17.40 3.66 25.24
C ALA A 93 -17.28 2.49 24.25
N PHE A 94 -16.55 2.66 23.15
CA PHE A 94 -16.23 1.57 22.23
C PHE A 94 -15.39 0.47 22.91
N ASN A 95 -14.31 0.84 23.61
CA ASN A 95 -13.48 -0.11 24.36
C ASN A 95 -14.32 -0.94 25.34
N LYS A 96 -15.19 -0.27 26.11
CA LYS A 96 -16.11 -0.93 27.05
C LYS A 96 -17.04 -1.92 26.34
N ARG A 97 -17.67 -1.50 25.23
CA ARG A 97 -18.54 -2.40 24.44
C ARG A 97 -17.80 -3.66 23.94
N VAL A 98 -16.53 -3.53 23.57
CA VAL A 98 -15.71 -4.67 23.14
C VAL A 98 -15.40 -5.59 24.32
N GLN A 99 -14.98 -5.04 25.46
CA GLN A 99 -14.75 -5.81 26.69
C GLN A 99 -16.00 -6.57 27.15
N ASP A 100 -17.14 -5.90 27.20
CA ASP A 100 -18.44 -6.48 27.58
C ASP A 100 -18.82 -7.65 26.65
N ARG A 101 -18.63 -7.47 25.32
CA ARG A 101 -18.94 -8.50 24.33
C ARG A 101 -18.00 -9.70 24.39
N LEU A 102 -16.72 -9.46 24.70
CA LEU A 102 -15.73 -10.51 24.90
C LEU A 102 -15.84 -11.17 26.28
N LYS A 103 -16.67 -10.63 27.18
CA LYS A 103 -16.75 -11.02 28.60
C LYS A 103 -15.36 -11.03 29.26
N ASN A 104 -14.52 -10.06 28.89
CA ASN A 104 -13.16 -9.94 29.37
C ASN A 104 -12.98 -8.59 30.05
N THR A 105 -12.52 -8.61 31.30
CA THR A 105 -12.22 -7.42 32.11
C THR A 105 -10.76 -6.98 31.99
N ASP A 106 -9.90 -7.80 31.38
CA ASP A 106 -8.51 -7.47 31.16
C ASP A 106 -8.35 -6.38 30.09
N ASN A 107 -7.20 -5.72 30.12
CA ASN A 107 -6.88 -4.73 29.12
C ASN A 107 -6.74 -5.36 27.72
N LEU A 108 -7.33 -4.70 26.73
CA LEU A 108 -7.26 -5.10 25.34
C LEU A 108 -6.01 -4.53 24.68
N THR A 109 -5.33 -5.36 23.88
CA THR A 109 -4.23 -4.88 23.03
C THR A 109 -4.76 -4.40 21.69
N TYR A 110 -4.42 -3.17 21.34
CA TYR A 110 -4.75 -2.49 20.10
C TYR A 110 -3.52 -2.37 19.20
N CYS A 111 -3.70 -2.66 17.91
CA CYS A 111 -2.76 -2.24 16.87
C CYS A 111 -3.24 -0.92 16.28
N CYS A 112 -2.49 0.15 16.54
CA CYS A 112 -2.81 1.53 16.19
C CYS A 112 -2.05 1.94 14.93
N GLU A 113 -2.74 2.38 13.88
CA GLU A 113 -2.17 2.72 12.58
C GLU A 113 -2.64 4.09 12.09
N LEU A 114 -1.79 4.88 11.45
CA LEU A 114 -2.25 6.11 10.80
C LEU A 114 -3.35 5.83 9.79
N LYS A 115 -4.46 6.54 9.89
CA LYS A 115 -5.50 6.51 8.86
C LYS A 115 -5.17 7.54 7.78
N LEU A 116 -4.72 7.01 6.66
CA LEU A 116 -4.30 7.74 5.48
C LEU A 116 -5.52 8.26 4.71
N ASP A 117 -5.43 9.47 4.14
CA ASP A 117 -6.48 10.04 3.32
C ASP A 117 -6.20 9.84 1.83
N GLY A 118 -6.54 8.64 1.34
CA GLY A 118 -6.29 8.24 -0.04
C GLY A 118 -7.46 7.49 -0.65
N LEU A 119 -7.11 6.49 -1.47
CA LEU A 119 -8.04 5.53 -2.06
C LEU A 119 -7.66 4.12 -1.59
N ALA A 120 -8.63 3.44 -0.97
CA ALA A 120 -8.49 2.04 -0.59
C ALA A 120 -8.39 1.14 -1.83
N VAL A 121 -7.38 0.28 -1.83
CA VAL A 121 -7.12 -0.69 -2.90
C VAL A 121 -6.92 -2.09 -2.33
N SER A 122 -7.25 -3.08 -3.16
CA SER A 122 -6.99 -4.49 -2.94
C SER A 122 -6.01 -4.98 -4.01
N ILE A 123 -4.99 -5.75 -3.63
CA ILE A 123 -3.95 -6.26 -4.53
C ILE A 123 -3.81 -7.75 -4.29
N LEU A 124 -4.12 -8.55 -5.30
CA LEU A 124 -3.99 -10.00 -5.27
C LEU A 124 -2.61 -10.41 -5.78
N TYR A 125 -1.91 -11.17 -4.96
CA TYR A 125 -0.71 -11.88 -5.33
C TYR A 125 -0.99 -13.37 -5.42
N GLU A 126 -0.56 -14.00 -6.51
CA GLU A 126 -0.59 -15.46 -6.68
C GLU A 126 0.83 -15.99 -6.80
N ASN A 127 1.21 -16.93 -5.93
CA ASN A 127 2.58 -17.44 -5.79
C ASN A 127 3.61 -16.30 -5.68
N GLY A 128 3.22 -15.23 -4.96
CA GLY A 128 4.02 -14.03 -4.78
C GLY A 128 4.05 -13.05 -5.95
N LEU A 129 3.39 -13.30 -7.07
CA LEU A 129 3.31 -12.39 -8.22
C LEU A 129 2.04 -11.55 -8.18
N LEU A 130 2.16 -10.23 -8.37
CA LEU A 130 1.00 -9.36 -8.51
C LEU A 130 0.25 -9.77 -9.78
N VAL A 131 -0.99 -10.23 -9.64
CA VAL A 131 -1.83 -10.63 -10.78
C VAL A 131 -2.98 -9.65 -11.02
N GLN A 132 -3.54 -9.06 -9.96
CA GLN A 132 -4.73 -8.22 -10.04
C GLN A 132 -4.71 -7.14 -8.97
N ALA A 133 -5.24 -5.95 -9.27
CA ALA A 133 -5.54 -4.94 -8.27
C ALA A 133 -6.87 -4.24 -8.56
N ALA A 134 -7.63 -3.97 -7.50
CA ALA A 134 -8.97 -3.39 -7.59
C ALA A 134 -9.15 -2.22 -6.62
N THR A 135 -9.99 -1.25 -6.99
CA THR A 135 -10.49 -0.26 -6.03
C THR A 135 -11.46 -0.91 -5.04
N ARG A 136 -11.71 -0.27 -3.90
CA ARG A 136 -12.76 -0.73 -2.98
C ARG A 136 -14.16 -0.75 -3.61
N GLY A 137 -14.47 0.28 -4.40
CA GLY A 137 -15.83 0.56 -4.86
C GLY A 137 -16.85 0.61 -3.71
N ASP A 138 -17.91 -0.17 -3.82
CA ASP A 138 -18.96 -0.27 -2.78
C ASP A 138 -18.59 -1.21 -1.62
N GLY A 139 -17.44 -1.87 -1.69
CA GLY A 139 -17.00 -2.89 -0.73
C GLY A 139 -17.23 -4.33 -1.21
N THR A 140 -18.07 -4.54 -2.22
CA THR A 140 -18.30 -5.83 -2.86
C THR A 140 -17.73 -5.85 -4.28
N THR A 141 -17.87 -4.76 -5.02
CA THR A 141 -17.40 -4.62 -6.40
C THR A 141 -16.58 -3.36 -6.55
N GLY A 142 -15.39 -3.50 -7.12
CA GLY A 142 -14.45 -2.44 -7.46
C GLY A 142 -14.17 -2.33 -8.95
N GLU A 143 -13.32 -1.38 -9.31
CA GLU A 143 -12.77 -1.22 -10.67
C GLU A 143 -11.39 -1.88 -10.74
N ASP A 144 -11.10 -2.57 -11.84
CA ASP A 144 -9.77 -3.09 -12.15
C ASP A 144 -8.80 -1.95 -12.43
N ILE A 145 -7.80 -1.83 -11.57
CA ILE A 145 -6.74 -0.82 -11.65
C ILE A 145 -5.36 -1.46 -11.73
N THR A 146 -5.28 -2.72 -12.16
CA THR A 146 -4.04 -3.52 -12.16
C THR A 146 -2.91 -2.80 -12.88
N SER A 147 -3.14 -2.30 -14.09
CA SER A 147 -2.14 -1.57 -14.89
C SER A 147 -1.63 -0.32 -14.19
N ASN A 148 -2.50 0.38 -13.44
CA ASN A 148 -2.16 1.63 -12.77
C ASN A 148 -1.43 1.37 -11.45
N VAL A 149 -1.81 0.32 -10.73
CA VAL A 149 -1.14 -0.11 -9.50
C VAL A 149 0.29 -0.58 -9.77
N ARG A 150 0.53 -1.27 -10.89
CA ARG A 150 1.88 -1.70 -11.30
C ARG A 150 2.86 -0.53 -11.46
N THR A 151 2.38 0.68 -11.78
CA THR A 151 3.24 1.87 -11.93
C THR A 151 3.69 2.46 -10.60
N ILE A 152 3.05 2.10 -9.48
CA ILE A 152 3.39 2.62 -8.15
C ILE A 152 4.64 1.92 -7.66
N ARG A 153 5.74 2.67 -7.53
CA ARG A 153 7.07 2.13 -7.21
C ARG A 153 7.14 1.42 -5.86
N ALA A 154 6.39 1.92 -4.87
CA ALA A 154 6.32 1.33 -3.55
C ALA A 154 5.61 -0.05 -3.53
N ILE A 155 4.90 -0.44 -4.59
CA ILE A 155 4.19 -1.72 -4.67
C ILE A 155 5.09 -2.72 -5.42
N PRO A 156 5.56 -3.79 -4.77
CA PRO A 156 6.37 -4.80 -5.44
C PRO A 156 5.55 -5.57 -6.50
N LEU A 157 6.14 -5.84 -7.67
CA LEU A 157 5.50 -6.75 -8.65
C LEU A 157 5.61 -8.22 -8.22
N LYS A 158 6.62 -8.53 -7.40
CA LYS A 158 6.88 -9.84 -6.83
C LYS A 158 7.28 -9.70 -5.35
N LEU A 159 6.61 -10.45 -4.48
CA LEU A 159 6.95 -10.55 -3.07
C LEU A 159 8.30 -11.23 -2.89
N ARG A 160 9.07 -10.81 -1.88
CA ARG A 160 10.38 -11.37 -1.53
C ARG A 160 10.31 -12.26 -0.30
N GLY A 161 11.27 -13.18 -0.17
CA GLY A 161 11.38 -14.07 0.98
C GLY A 161 10.55 -15.34 0.84
N ASP A 162 10.43 -16.06 1.96
CA ASP A 162 9.85 -17.40 2.01
C ASP A 162 8.44 -17.40 2.61
N ASN A 163 7.80 -18.57 2.58
CA ASN A 163 6.49 -18.84 3.17
C ASN A 163 5.36 -17.95 2.61
N ILE A 164 5.50 -17.51 1.34
CA ILE A 164 4.49 -16.71 0.66
C ILE A 164 3.29 -17.62 0.35
N PRO A 165 2.06 -17.24 0.71
CA PRO A 165 0.86 -18.02 0.39
C PRO A 165 0.64 -18.17 -1.12
N GLN A 166 -0.04 -19.24 -1.52
CA GLN A 166 -0.43 -19.45 -2.91
C GLN A 166 -1.31 -18.30 -3.44
N ARG A 167 -2.26 -17.81 -2.64
CA ARG A 167 -3.05 -16.62 -2.96
C ARG A 167 -3.12 -15.70 -1.73
N LEU A 168 -2.76 -14.44 -1.92
CA LEU A 168 -2.75 -13.42 -0.87
C LEU A 168 -3.33 -12.12 -1.39
N GLU A 169 -4.44 -11.68 -0.82
CA GLU A 169 -5.01 -10.35 -1.05
C GLU A 169 -4.49 -9.36 0.00
N VAL A 170 -3.65 -8.42 -0.44
CA VAL A 170 -3.15 -7.31 0.39
C VAL A 170 -4.05 -6.10 0.22
N ARG A 171 -4.53 -5.56 1.34
CA ARG A 171 -5.34 -4.33 1.36
C ARG A 171 -4.54 -3.18 1.90
N GLY A 172 -4.70 -2.01 1.29
CA GLY A 172 -4.01 -0.82 1.72
C GLY A 172 -4.62 0.46 1.16
N GLU A 173 -3.93 1.57 1.38
CA GLU A 173 -4.32 2.87 0.90
C GLU A 173 -3.28 3.40 -0.08
N VAL A 174 -3.71 3.75 -1.29
CA VAL A 174 -2.92 4.55 -2.23
C VAL A 174 -3.15 6.02 -1.91
N PHE A 175 -2.09 6.77 -1.69
CA PHE A 175 -2.18 8.19 -1.36
C PHE A 175 -1.06 8.97 -2.06
N LEU A 176 -1.17 10.29 -1.97
CA LEU A 176 -0.23 11.23 -2.55
C LEU A 176 0.38 12.08 -1.42
N PRO A 177 1.71 12.02 -1.21
CA PRO A 177 2.37 12.88 -0.23
C PRO A 177 2.18 14.36 -0.60
N GLN A 178 2.21 15.24 0.41
CA GLN A 178 1.94 16.66 0.22
C GLN A 178 2.87 17.32 -0.82
N ALA A 179 4.18 17.02 -0.78
CA ALA A 179 5.13 17.52 -1.77
C ALA A 179 4.80 17.06 -3.20
N GLY A 180 4.30 15.83 -3.35
CA GLY A 180 3.85 15.30 -4.64
C GLY A 180 2.58 16.01 -5.15
N PHE A 181 1.65 16.31 -4.25
CA PHE A 181 0.45 17.09 -4.56
C PHE A 181 0.75 18.52 -5.00
N GLU A 182 1.63 19.21 -4.28
CA GLU A 182 2.05 20.57 -4.62
C GLU A 182 2.69 20.63 -6.01
N LYS A 183 3.61 19.69 -6.30
CA LYS A 183 4.23 19.55 -7.64
C LYS A 183 3.22 19.31 -8.75
N ILE A 184 2.22 18.43 -8.54
CA ILE A 184 1.16 18.18 -9.54
C ILE A 184 0.37 19.46 -9.82
N ASN A 185 -0.02 20.18 -8.76
CA ASN A 185 -0.85 21.38 -8.90
C ASN A 185 -0.07 22.56 -9.51
N GLU A 186 1.22 22.68 -9.21
CA GLU A 186 2.09 23.66 -9.85
C GLU A 186 2.22 23.40 -11.36
N GLU A 187 2.50 22.16 -11.75
CA GLU A 187 2.58 21.79 -13.17
C GLU A 187 1.23 21.96 -13.89
N ALA A 188 0.12 21.61 -13.22
CA ALA A 188 -1.22 21.82 -13.77
C ALA A 188 -1.50 23.32 -14.01
N ARG A 189 -1.12 24.21 -13.07
CA ARG A 189 -1.25 25.66 -13.26
C ARG A 189 -0.41 26.17 -14.43
N ARG A 190 0.81 25.64 -14.60
CA ARG A 190 1.72 26.02 -15.69
C ARG A 190 1.23 25.58 -17.08
N THR A 191 0.61 24.41 -17.16
CA THR A 191 0.19 23.78 -18.43
C THR A 191 -1.28 23.99 -18.76
N GLY A 192 -2.05 24.69 -17.91
CA GLY A 192 -3.50 24.84 -18.05
C GLY A 192 -4.28 23.54 -17.75
N GLY A 193 -3.67 22.59 -17.05
CA GLY A 193 -4.27 21.34 -16.63
C GLY A 193 -5.22 21.47 -15.42
N LYS A 194 -5.85 20.36 -15.05
CA LYS A 194 -6.77 20.30 -13.90
C LYS A 194 -6.01 20.40 -12.58
N VAL A 195 -6.30 21.44 -11.80
CA VAL A 195 -5.84 21.61 -10.42
C VAL A 195 -6.75 20.82 -9.46
N PHE A 196 -6.15 20.10 -8.52
CA PHE A 196 -6.88 19.32 -7.53
C PHE A 196 -7.06 20.09 -6.23
N ALA A 197 -8.25 20.00 -5.62
CA ALA A 197 -8.56 20.68 -4.37
C ALA A 197 -7.81 20.11 -3.16
N ASN A 198 -7.54 18.81 -3.13
CA ASN A 198 -6.83 18.13 -2.05
C ASN A 198 -6.10 16.88 -2.56
N PRO A 199 -5.11 16.33 -1.80
CA PRO A 199 -4.35 15.15 -2.22
C PRO A 199 -5.17 13.89 -2.37
N ARG A 200 -6.25 13.70 -1.59
CA ARG A 200 -7.16 12.56 -1.76
C ARG A 200 -7.76 12.52 -3.17
N ASN A 201 -8.27 13.66 -3.64
CA ASN A 201 -8.81 13.80 -4.99
C ASN A 201 -7.72 13.67 -6.06
N ALA A 202 -6.52 14.19 -5.79
CA ALA A 202 -5.38 14.02 -6.68
C ALA A 202 -4.96 12.55 -6.80
N ALA A 203 -4.89 11.81 -5.68
CA ALA A 203 -4.57 10.39 -5.66
C ALA A 203 -5.63 9.57 -6.40
N ALA A 204 -6.92 9.76 -6.06
CA ALA A 204 -8.02 9.06 -6.71
C ALA A 204 -8.09 9.34 -8.22
N GLY A 205 -7.94 10.61 -8.62
CA GLY A 205 -7.90 10.99 -10.04
C GLY A 205 -6.67 10.44 -10.76
N SER A 206 -5.52 10.38 -10.10
CA SER A 206 -4.27 9.85 -10.67
C SER A 206 -4.31 8.33 -10.83
N LEU A 207 -4.97 7.63 -9.91
CA LEU A 207 -5.10 6.16 -9.96
C LEU A 207 -6.18 5.70 -10.93
N ARG A 208 -7.16 6.54 -11.27
CA ARG A 208 -8.24 6.24 -12.22
C ARG A 208 -7.99 6.90 -13.59
N GLN A 209 -6.76 6.78 -14.10
CA GLN A 209 -6.41 7.17 -15.46
C GLN A 209 -6.52 5.96 -16.38
N LEU A 210 -7.17 6.11 -17.54
CA LEU A 210 -7.24 5.03 -18.53
C LEU A 210 -5.87 4.70 -19.13
N ASP A 211 -5.00 5.70 -19.22
CA ASP A 211 -3.62 5.54 -19.65
C ASP A 211 -2.67 5.41 -18.44
N PRO A 212 -2.11 4.22 -18.16
CA PRO A 212 -1.19 4.02 -17.04
C PRO A 212 0.09 4.85 -17.16
N ARG A 213 0.46 5.32 -18.36
CA ARG A 213 1.60 6.22 -18.56
C ARG A 213 1.39 7.58 -17.91
N ILE A 214 0.13 7.99 -17.72
CA ILE A 214 -0.21 9.19 -16.95
C ILE A 214 -0.01 8.91 -15.47
N THR A 215 -0.53 7.77 -14.96
CA THR A 215 -0.37 7.36 -13.55
C THR A 215 1.11 7.20 -13.18
N ALA A 216 1.93 6.65 -14.06
CA ALA A 216 3.37 6.46 -13.85
C ALA A 216 4.15 7.77 -13.59
N LYS A 217 3.62 8.91 -14.05
CA LYS A 217 4.20 10.24 -13.80
C LYS A 217 3.73 10.87 -12.48
N ARG A 218 2.77 10.24 -11.80
CA ARG A 218 2.20 10.74 -10.54
C ARG A 218 2.97 10.08 -9.39
N PRO A 219 3.48 10.84 -8.41
CA PRO A 219 4.23 10.29 -7.28
C PRO A 219 3.30 9.66 -6.24
N LEU A 220 2.47 8.70 -6.69
CA LEU A 220 1.63 7.89 -5.81
C LEU A 220 2.52 6.98 -4.97
N THR A 221 2.08 6.73 -3.74
CA THR A 221 2.67 5.73 -2.86
C THR A 221 1.56 4.90 -2.20
N PHE A 222 1.95 3.91 -1.40
CA PHE A 222 1.06 2.92 -0.83
C PHE A 222 1.52 2.51 0.56
N PHE A 223 0.57 2.25 1.45
CA PHE A 223 0.82 1.49 2.68
C PHE A 223 -0.24 0.40 2.83
N CYS A 224 0.20 -0.83 3.12
CA CYS A 224 -0.69 -1.92 3.46
C CYS A 224 -1.15 -1.85 4.92
N TYR A 225 -2.37 -2.31 5.17
CA TYR A 225 -3.04 -2.17 6.47
C TYR A 225 -3.89 -3.40 6.85
N GLY A 226 -3.81 -4.48 6.07
CA GLY A 226 -4.73 -5.61 6.20
C GLY A 226 -4.69 -6.61 5.07
N VAL A 227 -5.48 -7.66 5.25
CA VAL A 227 -5.56 -8.83 4.38
C VAL A 227 -7.02 -9.11 4.02
N GLY A 228 -7.26 -9.66 2.83
CA GLY A 228 -8.52 -10.27 2.44
C GLY A 228 -8.36 -11.78 2.25
N VAL A 229 -8.46 -12.27 1.02
CA VAL A 229 -8.18 -13.67 0.65
C VAL A 229 -6.81 -14.14 1.14
N LEU A 230 -6.76 -15.35 1.69
CA LEU A 230 -5.54 -16.07 2.08
C LEU A 230 -5.74 -17.56 1.80
N GLU A 231 -4.96 -18.13 0.87
CA GLU A 231 -5.03 -19.55 0.51
C GLU A 231 -3.62 -20.14 0.33
N GLY A 232 -3.46 -21.42 0.68
CA GLY A 232 -2.22 -22.15 0.48
C GLY A 232 -1.02 -21.58 1.24
N GLY A 233 -1.23 -21.12 2.48
CA GLY A 233 -0.21 -20.58 3.37
C GLY A 233 -0.82 -20.09 4.68
N GLU A 234 0.04 -19.64 5.60
CA GLU A 234 -0.39 -19.14 6.90
C GLU A 234 0.06 -17.69 7.11
N LEU A 235 -0.72 -16.96 7.91
CA LEU A 235 -0.35 -15.63 8.38
C LEU A 235 -0.29 -15.63 9.91
N PRO A 236 0.56 -14.79 10.51
CA PRO A 236 0.62 -14.62 11.95
C PRO A 236 -0.77 -14.34 12.56
N ALA A 237 -0.99 -14.81 13.78
CA ALA A 237 -2.29 -14.68 14.44
C ALA A 237 -2.71 -13.22 14.69
N SER A 238 -1.75 -12.29 14.83
CA SER A 238 -2.05 -10.89 15.14
C SER A 238 -1.84 -9.93 14.01
N HIS A 239 -2.68 -8.91 13.97
CA HIS A 239 -2.62 -7.84 12.97
C HIS A 239 -1.24 -7.20 12.88
N SER A 240 -0.65 -6.81 14.01
CA SER A 240 0.72 -6.25 14.03
C SER A 240 1.77 -7.18 13.44
N ALA A 241 1.69 -8.49 13.72
CA ALA A 241 2.63 -9.47 13.20
C ALA A 241 2.40 -9.73 11.71
N ARG A 242 1.15 -9.67 11.22
CA ARG A 242 0.82 -9.70 9.79
C ARG A 242 1.42 -8.51 9.06
N LEU A 243 1.33 -7.31 9.63
CA LEU A 243 1.98 -6.12 9.05
C LEU A 243 3.51 -6.29 9.00
N GLN A 244 4.14 -6.81 10.07
CA GLN A 244 5.58 -7.11 10.02
C GLN A 244 5.92 -8.18 8.97
N GLN A 245 5.09 -9.20 8.81
CA GLN A 245 5.25 -10.19 7.74
C GLN A 245 5.17 -9.53 6.35
N PHE A 246 4.21 -8.62 6.14
CA PHE A 246 4.13 -7.85 4.89
C PHE A 246 5.38 -7.01 4.65
N LYS A 247 5.91 -6.34 5.68
CA LYS A 247 7.19 -5.61 5.59
C LYS A 247 8.34 -6.53 5.21
N SER A 248 8.39 -7.75 5.76
CA SER A 248 9.42 -8.74 5.41
C SER A 248 9.31 -9.21 3.95
N TRP A 249 8.08 -9.31 3.43
CA TRP A 249 7.78 -9.68 2.05
C TRP A 249 7.95 -8.56 1.02
N GLY A 250 8.38 -7.37 1.45
CA GLY A 250 8.63 -6.25 0.57
C GLY A 250 7.47 -5.29 0.36
N LEU A 251 6.40 -5.41 1.16
CA LEU A 251 5.29 -4.47 1.10
C LEU A 251 5.52 -3.29 2.05
N PRO A 252 5.16 -2.06 1.64
CA PRO A 252 5.33 -0.88 2.47
C PRO A 252 4.30 -0.90 3.60
N VAL A 253 4.78 -0.71 4.83
CA VAL A 253 3.99 -0.59 6.06
C VAL A 253 4.40 0.69 6.76
N SER A 254 3.44 1.43 7.32
CA SER A 254 3.74 2.65 8.05
C SER A 254 4.62 2.36 9.26
N GLU A 255 5.71 3.10 9.41
CA GLU A 255 6.61 2.98 10.57
C GLU A 255 5.96 3.47 11.88
N ARG A 256 4.83 4.16 11.77
CA ARG A 256 4.09 4.68 12.92
C ARG A 256 3.12 3.67 13.52
N VAL A 257 3.07 2.43 13.02
CA VAL A 257 2.27 1.37 13.64
C VAL A 257 2.75 1.15 15.07
N LYS A 258 1.82 1.27 16.04
CA LYS A 258 2.13 1.13 17.47
C LYS A 258 1.19 0.12 18.12
N LEU A 259 1.73 -0.77 18.96
CA LEU A 259 0.93 -1.56 19.87
C LEU A 259 0.64 -0.73 21.12
N CYS A 260 -0.63 -0.72 21.54
CA CYS A 260 -1.08 -0.09 22.77
C CYS A 260 -1.82 -1.13 23.60
N HIS A 261 -1.41 -1.32 24.84
CA HIS A 261 -1.91 -2.36 25.73
C HIS A 261 -3.02 -1.88 26.65
N THR A 262 -3.34 -0.58 26.63
CA THR A 262 -4.39 0.05 27.44
C THR A 262 -5.12 1.10 26.60
N PRO A 263 -6.39 1.44 26.94
CA PRO A 263 -7.08 2.54 26.28
C PRO A 263 -6.38 3.89 26.49
N GLU A 264 -5.68 4.10 27.61
CA GLU A 264 -4.91 5.31 27.89
C GLU A 264 -3.69 5.43 26.96
N GLU A 265 -3.00 4.33 26.66
CA GLU A 265 -1.92 4.29 25.67
C GLU A 265 -2.44 4.63 24.27
N VAL A 266 -3.64 4.15 23.91
CA VAL A 266 -4.30 4.48 22.65
C VAL A 266 -4.57 5.99 22.54
N LEU A 267 -5.15 6.59 23.58
CA LEU A 267 -5.42 8.02 23.63
C LEU A 267 -4.14 8.86 23.59
N THR A 268 -3.08 8.38 24.24
CA THR A 268 -1.75 9.02 24.20
C THR A 268 -1.16 8.98 22.80
N TYR A 269 -1.23 7.83 22.12
CA TYR A 269 -0.80 7.73 20.73
C TYR A 269 -1.65 8.61 19.80
N TYR A 270 -2.96 8.70 20.03
CA TYR A 270 -3.84 9.62 19.30
C TYR A 270 -3.40 11.08 19.41
N ARG A 271 -3.18 11.57 20.63
CA ARG A 271 -2.70 12.94 20.88
C ARG A 271 -1.35 13.22 20.22
N GLN A 272 -0.42 12.27 20.30
CA GLN A 272 0.89 12.40 19.66
C GLN A 272 0.78 12.51 18.13
N VAL A 273 -0.06 11.69 17.50
CA VAL A 273 -0.29 11.74 16.05
C VAL A 273 -0.95 13.05 15.63
N GLU A 274 -1.86 13.58 16.44
CA GLU A 274 -2.49 14.88 16.20
C GLU A 274 -1.46 16.02 16.25
N GLU A 275 -0.58 16.04 17.24
CA GLU A 275 0.49 17.03 17.38
C GLU A 275 1.52 16.94 16.24
N ASP A 276 1.91 15.73 15.85
CA ASP A 276 2.89 15.51 14.78
C ASP A 276 2.33 15.72 13.37
N ARG A 277 1.01 15.80 13.22
CA ARG A 277 0.32 15.85 11.92
C ARG A 277 0.91 16.87 10.93
N PRO A 278 1.24 18.12 11.30
CA PRO A 278 1.85 19.07 10.36
C PRO A 278 3.23 18.64 9.84
N LYS A 279 3.93 17.80 10.59
CA LYS A 279 5.30 17.33 10.28
C LYS A 279 5.31 16.06 9.42
N LEU A 280 4.18 15.37 9.29
CA LEU A 280 4.14 14.07 8.59
C LEU A 280 4.33 14.21 7.08
N GLY A 281 4.06 15.38 6.49
CA GLY A 281 4.00 15.52 5.02
C GLY A 281 2.94 14.63 4.36
N LEU A 282 2.06 14.04 5.18
CA LEU A 282 0.95 13.18 4.84
C LEU A 282 -0.32 13.86 5.31
N ILE A 283 -1.32 13.98 4.43
CA ILE A 283 -2.61 14.53 4.84
C ILE A 283 -3.40 13.41 5.52
N SER A 284 -3.34 13.36 6.86
CA SER A 284 -4.37 12.71 7.67
C SER A 284 -5.54 13.69 7.83
N THR A 285 -6.79 13.23 7.92
CA THR A 285 -7.98 14.10 8.06
C THR A 285 -8.07 14.75 9.45
N ALA A 286 -8.64 15.96 9.55
CA ALA A 286 -8.80 16.72 10.80
C ALA A 286 -9.88 16.15 11.73
N TRP A 287 -9.69 16.36 13.04
CA TRP A 287 -10.61 16.12 14.16
C TRP A 287 -11.62 14.99 13.95
N SER A 288 -11.17 13.80 14.34
CA SER A 288 -11.95 12.61 14.69
C SER A 288 -10.97 11.44 14.75
N SER A 289 -11.34 10.33 15.36
CA SER A 289 -10.63 9.05 15.19
C SER A 289 -10.49 8.60 13.72
N ARG A 290 -10.94 9.39 12.73
CA ARG A 290 -10.53 9.29 11.32
C ARG A 290 -9.02 9.41 11.10
N SER A 291 -8.21 9.66 12.12
CA SER A 291 -6.75 9.70 12.03
C SER A 291 -6.07 8.38 12.38
N ILE A 292 -6.78 7.42 13.00
CA ILE A 292 -6.17 6.16 13.42
C ILE A 292 -7.12 4.97 13.23
N ARG A 293 -6.60 3.91 12.63
CA ARG A 293 -7.26 2.59 12.55
C ARG A 293 -6.83 1.75 13.74
N TRP A 294 -7.78 1.07 14.36
CA TRP A 294 -7.56 0.14 15.46
C TRP A 294 -8.20 -1.20 15.13
N ARG A 295 -7.48 -2.30 15.37
CA ARG A 295 -8.05 -3.65 15.38
C ARG A 295 -7.72 -4.32 16.71
N CYS A 296 -8.75 -4.83 17.37
CA CYS A 296 -8.60 -5.60 18.61
C CYS A 296 -8.13 -7.02 18.27
N ARG A 297 -7.14 -7.53 19.01
CA ARG A 297 -6.67 -8.92 18.95
C ARG A 297 -7.75 -9.81 19.57
N ASN A 298 -8.77 -10.15 18.78
CA ASN A 298 -9.59 -11.36 18.86
C ASN A 298 -10.67 -11.28 17.77
N SER A 299 -10.25 -11.37 16.50
CA SER A 299 -11.14 -12.01 15.54
C SER A 299 -11.09 -13.50 15.87
N LEU A 300 -11.99 -13.95 16.74
CA LEU A 300 -12.40 -15.33 16.67
C LEU A 300 -12.86 -15.54 15.23
N ALA A 301 -12.10 -16.36 14.51
CA ALA A 301 -12.58 -16.98 13.31
C ALA A 301 -13.88 -17.70 13.69
N SER A 302 -14.97 -17.23 13.09
CA SER A 302 -16.19 -17.98 12.86
C SER A 302 -16.80 -17.43 11.58
#